data_AF-A0A1M5Y2P9-F1
#
_entry.id   AF-A0A1M5Y2P9-F1
#
_cell.length_a   1.000
_cell.length_b   1.000
_cell.length_c   1.000
_cell.angle_alpha   90.00
_cell.angle_beta   90.00
_cell.angle_gamma   90.00
#
_symmetry.space_group_name_H-M   'P 1'
#
loop_
_entity.id
_entity.type
_entity.pdbx_description
1 polymer ?
#
loop_
_entity_poly.entity_id
_entity_poly.type
_entity_poly.pdbx_seq_one_letter_code
_entity_poly.pdbx_strand_id
1 'polypeptide(L)'
;MNKLKRIGTYFILVFMVLAITLTGSIKTYAESKIPDKLIVDIQHQSMGKLYYDDFSISANKIVSNIGIGYCLEIDKDYPHGQEFRLKGDCSEAIRNILIAGYPNKSAQELNLDSEKDAYFATQVAIWSVIEGYDVNRFRGGSDKLLRAIKEIYSSSQKSNRGKLVYEAKEYYTNEDTQDIVMLFKSEDFGVPIPPIEPQPPVEPQKPEPPVEPETPKEPLPQTGVEDNIGFIVIGLGAILTGIYLNIHKREA
;
A
#
# COMPACT_ATOMS: atom_id res chain seq x y z
N MET A 1 71.62 37.08 0.30
CA MET A 1 70.20 37.47 0.52
C MET A 1 69.19 36.48 -0.10
N ASN A 2 69.49 35.16 -0.17
CA ASN A 2 68.74 34.24 -1.04
C ASN A 2 68.12 32.99 -0.37
N LYS A 3 68.61 32.54 0.79
CA LYS A 3 68.08 31.33 1.47
C LYS A 3 66.88 31.63 2.37
N LEU A 4 66.92 32.70 3.16
CA LEU A 4 65.86 33.06 4.12
C LEU A 4 64.55 33.49 3.41
N LYS A 5 64.66 34.24 2.30
CA LYS A 5 63.50 34.60 1.45
C LYS A 5 62.87 33.36 0.81
N ARG A 6 63.67 32.42 0.31
CA ARG A 6 63.18 31.14 -0.25
C ARG A 6 62.41 30.32 0.77
N ILE A 7 62.93 30.17 1.99
CA ILE A 7 62.25 29.43 3.07
C ILE A 7 60.91 30.08 3.42
N GLY A 8 60.87 31.41 3.53
CA GLY A 8 59.62 32.15 3.74
C GLY A 8 58.59 31.94 2.62
N THR A 9 59.02 31.94 1.36
CA THR A 9 58.14 31.67 0.21
C THR A 9 57.60 30.25 0.21
N TYR A 10 58.41 29.24 0.54
CA TYR A 10 57.94 27.86 0.66
C TYR A 10 56.96 27.69 1.82
N PHE A 11 57.19 28.36 2.94
CA PHE A 11 56.30 28.30 4.10
C PHE A 11 54.92 28.89 3.77
N ILE A 12 54.88 30.01 3.04
CA ILE A 12 53.64 30.64 2.56
C ILE A 12 52.90 29.72 1.59
N LEU A 13 53.61 29.12 0.62
CA LEU A 13 53.00 28.22 -0.37
C LEU A 13 52.43 26.95 0.28
N VAL A 14 53.12 26.36 1.25
CA VAL A 14 52.63 25.20 2.00
C VAL A 14 51.38 25.56 2.80
N PHE A 15 51.37 26.73 3.46
CA PHE A 15 50.20 27.18 4.22
C PHE A 15 48.99 27.47 3.31
N MET A 16 49.23 28.00 2.10
CA MET A 16 48.19 28.23 1.10
C MET A 16 47.59 26.92 0.59
N VAL A 17 48.42 25.92 0.28
CA VAL A 17 47.94 24.59 -0.14
C VAL A 17 47.17 23.91 0.99
N LEU A 18 47.64 24.04 2.24
CA LEU A 18 46.97 23.47 3.41
C LEU A 18 45.60 24.13 3.66
N ALA A 19 45.50 25.45 3.52
CA ALA A 19 44.24 26.20 3.63
C ALA A 19 43.24 25.84 2.51
N ILE A 20 43.73 25.58 1.29
CA ILE A 20 42.91 25.11 0.17
C ILE A 20 42.40 23.67 0.44
N THR A 21 43.17 22.82 1.13
CA THR A 21 42.70 21.47 1.50
C THR A 21 41.72 21.45 2.68
N LEU A 22 41.77 22.44 3.58
CA LEU A 22 40.83 22.53 4.73
C LEU A 22 39.45 23.10 4.38
N THR A 23 39.30 23.74 3.23
CA THR A 23 37.99 24.25 2.74
C THR A 23 37.22 23.19 1.94
N GLY A 24 37.77 21.99 1.82
CA GLY A 24 37.14 20.86 1.16
C GLY A 24 35.97 20.28 1.97
N SER A 25 34.76 20.56 1.51
CA SER A 25 33.54 19.79 1.76
C SER A 25 32.86 19.98 3.13
N ILE A 26 32.33 21.18 3.39
CA ILE A 26 31.05 21.23 4.12
C ILE A 26 30.01 20.66 3.14
N LYS A 27 29.80 19.35 3.16
CA LYS A 27 28.61 18.77 2.54
C LYS A 27 27.43 19.29 3.34
N THR A 28 26.77 20.31 2.83
CA THR A 28 25.45 20.71 3.29
C THR A 28 24.54 19.52 3.00
N TYR A 29 24.33 18.66 3.99
CA TYR A 29 23.31 17.63 3.89
C TYR A 29 21.99 18.39 3.80
N ALA A 30 21.38 18.39 2.62
CA ALA A 30 19.99 18.80 2.50
C ALA A 30 19.20 17.91 3.46
N GLU A 31 18.64 18.51 4.49
CA GLU A 31 17.84 17.81 5.48
C GLU A 31 16.66 17.16 4.74
N SER A 32 16.63 15.83 4.77
CA SER A 32 15.56 15.05 4.15
C SER A 32 14.25 15.45 4.81
N LYS A 33 13.33 16.06 4.04
CA LYS A 33 12.02 16.53 4.53
C LYS A 33 11.02 15.41 4.84
N ILE A 34 11.49 14.16 4.97
CA ILE A 34 10.68 13.01 5.36
C ILE A 34 10.23 13.23 6.81
N PRO A 35 8.92 13.23 7.09
CA PRO A 35 8.46 13.50 8.44
C PRO A 35 8.66 12.29 9.35
N ASP A 36 9.14 12.54 10.57
CA ASP A 36 9.25 11.50 11.60
C ASP A 36 7.89 10.96 12.05
N LYS A 37 6.82 11.73 11.81
CA LYS A 37 5.45 11.43 12.20
C LYS A 37 4.47 11.85 11.12
N LEU A 38 3.42 11.06 10.90
CA LEU A 38 2.35 11.42 9.97
C LEU A 38 1.00 10.88 10.46
N ILE A 39 -0.07 11.50 10.00
CA ILE A 39 -1.43 10.99 10.15
C ILE A 39 -1.86 10.49 8.77
N VAL A 40 -2.38 9.27 8.72
CA VAL A 40 -2.96 8.70 7.50
C VAL A 40 -4.47 8.60 7.63
N ASP A 41 -5.12 8.64 6.48
CA ASP A 41 -6.53 8.33 6.33
C ASP A 41 -6.71 7.20 5.32
N ILE A 42 -7.90 6.58 5.35
CA ILE A 42 -8.31 5.57 4.40
C ILE A 42 -9.35 6.18 3.47
N GLN A 43 -9.12 6.01 2.17
CA GLN A 43 -10.19 6.23 1.20
C GLN A 43 -11.25 5.13 1.38
N HIS A 44 -12.43 5.51 1.87
CA HIS A 44 -13.60 4.64 2.13
C HIS A 44 -14.26 4.13 0.83
N GLN A 45 -13.47 3.52 -0.04
CA GLN A 45 -13.90 2.87 -1.26
C GLN A 45 -13.13 1.55 -1.40
N SER A 46 -13.85 0.44 -1.56
CA SER A 46 -13.20 -0.85 -1.81
C SER A 46 -12.37 -0.78 -3.10
N MET A 47 -11.06 -1.04 -2.98
CA MET A 47 -10.13 -1.00 -4.11
C MET A 47 -10.22 -2.22 -5.01
N GLY A 48 -10.91 -3.26 -4.56
CA GLY A 48 -11.13 -4.49 -5.31
C GLY A 48 -11.37 -5.66 -4.35
N LYS A 49 -11.74 -6.80 -4.93
CA LYS A 49 -11.95 -8.05 -4.20
C LYS A 49 -11.41 -9.21 -5.01
N LEU A 50 -10.57 -10.02 -4.39
CA LEU A 50 -10.11 -11.32 -4.90
C LEU A 50 -10.48 -12.42 -3.92
N TYR A 51 -10.37 -13.65 -4.36
CA TYR A 51 -10.52 -14.83 -3.56
C TYR A 51 -9.21 -15.61 -3.53
N TYR A 52 -8.79 -16.04 -2.35
CA TYR A 52 -7.67 -16.94 -2.14
C TYR A 52 -8.17 -18.11 -1.32
N ASP A 53 -8.19 -19.29 -1.92
CA ASP A 53 -8.80 -20.49 -1.35
C ASP A 53 -10.24 -20.26 -0.87
N ASP A 54 -10.46 -20.22 0.45
CA ASP A 54 -11.74 -20.13 1.14
C ASP A 54 -12.02 -18.74 1.73
N PHE A 55 -11.11 -17.78 1.56
CA PHE A 55 -11.31 -16.40 2.01
C PHE A 55 -11.21 -15.38 0.86
N SER A 56 -11.69 -14.17 1.13
CA SER A 56 -11.58 -13.06 0.20
C SER A 56 -10.63 -11.99 0.70
N ILE A 57 -9.86 -11.42 -0.21
CA ILE A 57 -8.95 -10.31 0.05
C ILE A 57 -9.54 -9.05 -0.56
N SER A 58 -9.55 -7.97 0.20
CA SER A 58 -9.89 -6.63 -0.26
C SER A 58 -8.96 -5.61 0.37
N ALA A 59 -8.72 -4.51 -0.33
CA ALA A 59 -7.91 -3.42 0.18
C ALA A 59 -8.66 -2.10 0.24
N ASN A 60 -8.26 -1.24 1.17
CA ASN A 60 -8.57 0.17 1.13
C ASN A 60 -7.31 0.97 0.80
N LYS A 61 -7.47 2.14 0.17
CA LYS A 61 -6.34 2.98 -0.20
C LYS A 61 -5.93 3.85 0.97
N ILE A 62 -4.66 3.77 1.36
CA ILE A 62 -4.10 4.67 2.37
C ILE A 62 -3.64 5.94 1.67
N VAL A 63 -4.06 7.08 2.21
CA VAL A 63 -3.68 8.40 1.73
C VAL A 63 -3.22 9.27 2.89
N SER A 64 -2.30 10.18 2.60
CA SER A 64 -1.99 11.30 3.46
C SER A 64 -1.86 12.56 2.62
N ASN A 65 -1.69 13.70 3.28
CA ASN A 65 -1.46 14.99 2.63
C ASN A 65 -0.15 15.06 1.82
N ILE A 66 0.75 14.08 1.96
CA ILE A 66 2.09 14.08 1.34
C ILE A 66 2.38 12.82 0.53
N GLY A 67 1.41 11.92 0.37
CA GLY A 67 1.65 10.68 -0.33
C GLY A 67 0.53 9.65 -0.26
N ILE A 68 0.83 8.47 -0.79
CA ILE A 68 -0.02 7.28 -0.70
C ILE A 68 0.72 6.19 0.06
N GLY A 69 -0.04 5.34 0.75
CA GLY A 69 0.50 4.24 1.53
C GLY A 69 0.05 2.88 1.03
N TYR A 70 0.77 1.85 1.45
CA TYR A 70 0.36 0.45 1.36
C TYR A 70 0.51 -0.23 2.70
N CYS A 71 -0.44 -1.10 3.00
CA CYS A 71 -0.41 -1.96 4.16
C CYS A 71 0.66 -3.04 4.03
N LEU A 72 1.33 -3.37 5.12
CA LEU A 72 2.33 -4.44 5.15
C LEU A 72 1.77 -5.76 5.68
N GLU A 73 0.73 -5.73 6.51
CA GLU A 73 0.21 -6.91 7.22
C GLU A 73 -1.26 -7.07 6.90
N ILE A 74 -1.74 -8.24 6.52
CA ILE A 74 -3.17 -8.39 6.17
C ILE A 74 -4.07 -8.71 7.37
N ASP A 75 -3.50 -9.29 8.43
CA ASP A 75 -4.24 -9.82 9.58
C ASP A 75 -4.46 -8.80 10.71
N LYS A 76 -4.01 -7.56 10.54
CA LYS A 76 -4.15 -6.47 11.52
C LYS A 76 -5.21 -5.46 11.11
N ASP A 77 -5.52 -4.52 12.00
CA ASP A 77 -6.48 -3.47 11.72
C ASP A 77 -5.93 -2.44 10.73
N TYR A 78 -6.78 -2.01 9.80
CA TYR A 78 -6.47 -0.95 8.85
C TYR A 78 -6.25 0.40 9.60
N PRO A 79 -5.30 1.24 9.15
CA PRO A 79 -5.03 2.54 9.78
C PRO A 79 -6.26 3.44 9.81
N HIS A 80 -6.58 4.09 10.93
CA HIS A 80 -7.74 4.99 11.04
C HIS A 80 -7.41 6.20 11.91
N GLY A 81 -6.87 7.24 11.29
CA GLY A 81 -6.66 8.55 11.92
C GLY A 81 -5.64 8.59 13.06
N GLN A 82 -4.89 7.51 13.31
CA GLN A 82 -3.84 7.51 14.32
C GLN A 82 -2.54 8.16 13.81
N GLU A 83 -1.67 8.56 14.74
CA GLU A 83 -0.31 9.01 14.43
C GLU A 83 0.60 7.80 14.18
N PHE A 84 1.30 7.83 13.06
CA PHE A 84 2.32 6.88 12.64
C PHE A 84 3.72 7.48 12.83
N ARG A 85 4.69 6.65 13.17
CA ARG A 85 6.09 7.03 13.41
C ARG A 85 7.02 6.36 12.42
N LEU A 86 8.03 7.10 11.97
CA LEU A 86 9.02 6.61 11.02
C LEU A 86 9.77 5.42 11.61
N LYS A 87 9.70 4.28 10.92
CA LYS A 87 10.44 3.07 11.23
C LYS A 87 11.79 3.04 10.51
N GLY A 88 11.81 3.45 9.24
CA GLY A 88 13.00 3.48 8.41
C GLY A 88 12.73 3.20 6.94
N ASP A 89 13.74 2.70 6.23
CA ASP A 89 13.63 2.26 4.84
C ASP A 89 12.83 0.97 4.72
N CYS A 90 12.08 0.84 3.62
CA CYS A 90 11.43 -0.43 3.29
C CYS A 90 12.42 -1.49 2.78
N SER A 91 12.05 -2.76 2.94
CA SER A 91 12.88 -3.87 2.43
C SER A 91 13.11 -3.79 0.92
N GLU A 92 14.20 -4.38 0.43
CA GLU A 92 14.50 -4.40 -1.02
C GLU A 92 13.37 -5.07 -1.84
N ALA A 93 12.76 -6.12 -1.29
CA ALA A 93 11.64 -6.80 -1.93
C ALA A 93 10.43 -5.87 -2.10
N ILE A 94 10.04 -5.14 -1.04
CA ILE A 94 8.96 -4.14 -1.09
C ILE A 94 9.33 -3.03 -2.07
N ARG A 95 10.56 -2.50 -1.98
CA ARG A 95 11.04 -1.46 -2.91
C ARG A 95 10.94 -1.90 -4.37
N ASN A 96 11.27 -3.15 -4.69
CA ASN A 96 11.17 -3.69 -6.04
C ASN A 96 9.72 -3.86 -6.52
N ILE A 97 8.79 -4.21 -5.61
CA ILE A 97 7.35 -4.18 -5.87
C ILE A 97 6.91 -2.75 -6.22
N LEU A 98 7.30 -1.77 -5.41
CA LEU A 98 6.93 -0.36 -5.61
C LEU A 98 7.48 0.22 -6.93
N ILE A 99 8.67 -0.19 -7.37
CA ILE A 99 9.21 0.17 -8.69
C ILE A 99 8.34 -0.41 -9.83
N ALA A 100 7.85 -1.63 -9.65
CA ALA A 100 7.10 -2.34 -10.68
C ALA A 100 5.60 -2.02 -10.67
N GLY A 101 5.07 -1.48 -9.57
CA GLY A 101 3.65 -1.22 -9.33
C GLY A 101 3.28 0.26 -9.31
N TYR A 102 2.08 0.53 -8.81
CA TYR A 102 1.52 1.87 -8.64
C TYR A 102 2.13 2.56 -7.41
N PRO A 103 2.33 3.89 -7.41
CA PRO A 103 2.09 4.86 -8.48
C PRO A 103 3.31 5.07 -9.40
N ASN A 104 4.39 4.31 -9.20
CA ASN A 104 5.60 4.43 -10.03
C ASN A 104 5.32 4.06 -11.49
N LYS A 105 4.43 3.09 -11.71
CA LYS A 105 3.76 2.82 -12.98
C LYS A 105 2.29 3.21 -12.90
N SER A 106 1.81 3.87 -13.94
CA SER A 106 0.39 4.17 -14.15
C SER A 106 -0.44 2.90 -14.42
N ALA A 107 -1.76 3.00 -14.29
CA ALA A 107 -2.67 1.91 -14.64
C ALA A 107 -2.47 1.45 -16.10
N GLN A 108 -2.26 2.40 -17.01
CA GLN A 108 -2.04 2.12 -18.43
C GLN A 108 -0.74 1.36 -18.67
N GLU A 109 0.36 1.72 -17.99
CA GLU A 109 1.63 0.99 -18.05
C GLU A 109 1.55 -0.41 -17.46
N LEU A 110 0.60 -0.64 -16.55
CA LEU A 110 0.27 -1.96 -15.99
C LEU A 110 -0.77 -2.72 -16.82
N ASN A 111 -1.24 -2.15 -17.94
CA ASN A 111 -2.33 -2.69 -18.75
C ASN A 111 -3.62 -2.95 -17.95
N LEU A 112 -3.96 -2.00 -17.09
CA LEU A 112 -5.17 -1.98 -16.25
C LEU A 112 -6.07 -0.82 -16.62
N ASP A 113 -7.36 -0.99 -16.36
CA ASP A 113 -8.41 -0.06 -16.78
C ASP A 113 -8.61 1.11 -15.79
N SER A 114 -8.10 0.98 -14.56
CA SER A 114 -8.27 2.00 -13.51
C SER A 114 -7.09 2.11 -12.55
N GLU A 115 -6.88 3.30 -11.97
CA GLU A 115 -5.92 3.50 -10.87
C GLU A 115 -6.28 2.68 -9.63
N LYS A 116 -7.57 2.43 -9.43
CA LYS A 116 -8.07 1.56 -8.37
C LYS A 116 -7.51 0.13 -8.53
N ASP A 117 -7.61 -0.44 -9.73
CA ASP A 117 -7.06 -1.77 -10.00
C ASP A 117 -5.53 -1.77 -9.90
N ALA A 118 -4.86 -0.70 -10.34
CA ALA A 118 -3.40 -0.56 -10.23
C ALA A 118 -2.92 -0.51 -8.78
N TYR A 119 -3.60 0.27 -7.94
CA TYR A 119 -3.35 0.30 -6.50
C TYR A 119 -3.58 -1.09 -5.89
N PHE A 120 -4.72 -1.71 -6.19
CA PHE A 120 -5.08 -3.00 -5.61
C PHE A 120 -4.12 -4.11 -6.03
N ALA A 121 -3.71 -4.15 -7.30
CA ALA A 121 -2.70 -5.10 -7.79
C ALA A 121 -1.38 -4.98 -7.02
N THR A 122 -0.96 -3.74 -6.74
CA THR A 122 0.27 -3.46 -5.99
C THR A 122 0.13 -3.89 -4.53
N GLN A 123 -0.98 -3.58 -3.88
CA GLN A 123 -1.25 -3.99 -2.49
C GLN A 123 -1.25 -5.53 -2.34
N VAL A 124 -1.90 -6.25 -3.25
CA VAL A 124 -1.94 -7.72 -3.21
C VAL A 124 -0.54 -8.31 -3.46
N ALA A 125 0.26 -7.71 -4.34
CA ALA A 125 1.63 -8.14 -4.55
C ALA A 125 2.52 -7.92 -3.31
N ILE A 126 2.34 -6.82 -2.57
CA ILE A 126 3.01 -6.58 -1.28
C ILE A 126 2.66 -7.67 -0.27
N TRP A 127 1.37 -7.92 -0.05
CA TRP A 127 0.94 -8.99 0.86
C TRP A 127 1.42 -10.37 0.41
N SER A 128 1.48 -10.64 -0.89
CA SER A 128 2.00 -11.92 -1.40
C SER A 128 3.49 -12.11 -1.10
N VAL A 129 4.27 -11.03 -1.07
CA VAL A 129 5.69 -11.08 -0.66
C VAL A 129 5.83 -11.30 0.84
N ILE A 130 5.01 -10.62 1.65
CA ILE A 130 5.13 -10.63 3.11
C ILE A 130 4.56 -11.92 3.70
N GLU A 131 3.35 -12.30 3.29
CA GLU A 131 2.59 -13.44 3.82
C GLU A 131 2.91 -14.75 3.07
N GLY A 132 3.60 -14.67 1.93
CA GLY A 132 3.94 -15.85 1.12
C GLY A 132 2.77 -16.43 0.32
N TYR A 133 1.76 -15.63 -0.02
CA TYR A 133 0.67 -16.08 -0.88
C TYR A 133 1.16 -16.44 -2.29
N ASP A 134 0.67 -17.58 -2.82
CA ASP A 134 0.93 -17.96 -4.22
C ASP A 134 0.01 -17.16 -5.14
N VAL A 135 0.60 -16.21 -5.86
CA VAL A 135 -0.11 -15.34 -6.81
C VAL A 135 -0.86 -16.08 -7.91
N ASN A 136 -0.61 -17.36 -8.14
CA ASN A 136 -1.35 -18.18 -9.10
C ASN A 136 -2.66 -18.74 -8.56
N ARG A 137 -2.88 -18.68 -7.24
CA ARG A 137 -4.08 -19.20 -6.57
C ARG A 137 -5.18 -18.16 -6.44
N PHE A 138 -4.88 -16.87 -6.68
CA PHE A 138 -5.89 -15.83 -6.69
C PHE A 138 -6.91 -16.06 -7.80
N ARG A 139 -8.19 -15.88 -7.45
CA ARG A 139 -9.34 -15.98 -8.35
C ARG A 139 -10.26 -14.77 -8.20
N GLY A 140 -11.16 -14.59 -9.15
CA GLY A 140 -12.00 -13.40 -9.26
C GLY A 140 -11.25 -12.23 -9.89
N GLY A 141 -11.90 -11.06 -9.97
CA GLY A 141 -11.36 -9.92 -10.70
C GLY A 141 -11.25 -10.16 -12.20
N SER A 142 -10.52 -9.29 -12.91
CA SER A 142 -10.25 -9.43 -14.34
C SER A 142 -8.95 -10.18 -14.60
N ASP A 143 -8.82 -10.80 -15.78
CA ASP A 143 -7.57 -11.43 -16.21
C ASP A 143 -6.39 -10.45 -16.25
N LYS A 144 -6.67 -9.18 -16.57
CA LYS A 144 -5.69 -8.10 -16.53
C LYS A 144 -5.17 -7.87 -15.12
N LEU A 145 -6.07 -7.79 -14.13
CA LEU A 145 -5.72 -7.62 -12.72
C LEU A 145 -4.85 -8.78 -12.20
N LEU A 146 -5.28 -10.02 -12.43
CA LEU A 146 -4.54 -11.20 -12.01
C LEU A 146 -3.14 -11.26 -12.66
N ARG A 147 -3.02 -10.88 -13.93
CA ARG A 147 -1.74 -10.81 -14.62
C ARG A 147 -0.84 -9.72 -14.04
N ALA A 148 -1.37 -8.53 -13.79
CA ALA A 148 -0.62 -7.42 -13.20
C ALA A 148 -0.06 -7.80 -11.82
N ILE A 149 -0.86 -8.45 -10.97
CA ILE A 149 -0.40 -8.96 -9.65
C ILE A 149 0.81 -9.87 -9.82
N LYS A 150 0.74 -10.84 -10.73
CA LYS A 150 1.85 -11.79 -10.98
C LYS A 150 3.10 -11.07 -11.49
N GLU A 151 2.95 -10.14 -12.41
CA GLU A 151 4.07 -9.39 -12.99
C GLU A 151 4.75 -8.50 -11.95
N ILE A 152 3.96 -7.77 -11.15
CA ILE A 152 4.46 -6.93 -10.05
C ILE A 152 5.18 -7.83 -9.02
N TYR A 153 4.50 -8.89 -8.54
CA TYR A 153 5.06 -9.84 -7.56
C TYR A 153 6.40 -10.43 -8.02
N SER A 154 6.49 -10.86 -9.29
CA SER A 154 7.71 -11.44 -9.87
C SER A 154 8.92 -10.50 -9.83
N SER A 155 8.68 -9.19 -9.66
CA SER A 155 9.74 -8.19 -9.57
C SER A 155 10.40 -8.13 -8.19
N SER A 156 9.73 -8.60 -7.13
CA SER A 156 10.31 -8.63 -5.77
C SER A 156 11.67 -9.33 -5.70
N GLN A 157 11.82 -10.42 -6.48
CA GLN A 157 13.01 -11.28 -6.50
C GLN A 157 14.07 -10.83 -7.51
N LYS A 158 13.81 -9.79 -8.30
CA LYS A 158 14.75 -9.31 -9.31
C LYS A 158 15.67 -8.26 -8.70
N SER A 159 16.95 -8.29 -9.07
CA SER A 159 17.84 -7.13 -8.95
C SER A 159 17.33 -6.04 -9.90
N ASN A 160 16.28 -5.34 -9.48
CA ASN A 160 15.58 -4.40 -10.33
C ASN A 160 16.37 -3.10 -10.39
N ARG A 161 16.85 -2.74 -11.60
CA ARG A 161 17.60 -1.50 -11.85
C ARG A 161 16.70 -0.28 -12.10
N GLY A 162 15.38 -0.45 -11.99
CA GLY A 162 14.43 0.65 -12.09
C GLY A 162 14.66 1.69 -10.99
N LYS A 163 14.39 2.95 -11.33
CA LYS A 163 14.41 4.04 -10.36
C LYS A 163 13.01 4.20 -9.80
N LEU A 164 12.89 4.10 -8.47
CA LEU A 164 11.69 4.56 -7.77
C LEU A 164 11.72 6.09 -7.79
N VAL A 165 10.70 6.74 -8.36
CA VAL A 165 10.62 8.21 -8.42
C VAL A 165 10.10 8.83 -7.12
N TYR A 166 9.77 7.99 -6.14
CA TYR A 166 9.28 8.33 -4.82
C TYR A 166 10.31 7.96 -3.75
N GLU A 167 10.32 8.69 -2.65
CA GLU A 167 10.91 8.20 -1.40
C GLU A 167 9.92 7.22 -0.75
N ALA A 168 10.40 6.05 -0.33
CA ALA A 168 9.57 5.03 0.30
C ALA A 168 10.07 4.73 1.72
N LYS A 169 9.20 4.93 2.72
CA LYS A 169 9.55 4.71 4.13
C LYS A 169 8.47 3.92 4.84
N GLU A 170 8.89 3.05 5.74
CA GLU A 170 8.00 2.32 6.63
C GLU A 170 7.64 3.15 7.85
N TYR A 171 6.39 3.05 8.26
CA TYR A 171 5.87 3.65 9.47
C TYR A 171 5.06 2.63 10.26
N TYR A 172 5.05 2.82 11.58
CA TYR A 172 4.33 1.98 12.53
C TYR A 172 3.53 2.85 13.51
N THR A 173 2.57 2.26 14.21
CA THR A 173 1.86 2.96 15.30
C THR A 173 1.80 2.10 16.56
N ASN A 174 0.96 1.08 16.58
CA ASN A 174 0.78 0.14 17.68
C ASN A 174 0.80 -1.30 17.16
N GLU A 175 0.70 -2.27 18.06
CA GLU A 175 0.83 -3.69 17.70
C GLU A 175 -0.39 -4.24 16.94
N ASP A 176 -1.56 -3.63 17.09
CA ASP A 176 -2.84 -4.10 16.53
C ASP A 176 -3.13 -3.52 15.13
N THR A 177 -2.49 -2.41 14.78
CA THR A 177 -2.66 -1.71 13.50
C THR A 177 -1.56 -2.11 12.52
N GLN A 178 -1.91 -2.25 11.25
CA GLN A 178 -0.97 -2.58 10.18
C GLN A 178 0.15 -1.53 10.08
N ASP A 179 1.40 -1.99 10.04
CA ASP A 179 2.52 -1.18 9.55
C ASP A 179 2.26 -0.79 8.09
N ILE A 180 2.76 0.36 7.69
CA ILE A 180 2.55 0.91 6.35
C ILE A 180 3.87 1.29 5.69
N VAL A 181 3.94 1.15 4.37
CA VAL A 181 4.96 1.82 3.56
C VAL A 181 4.33 3.02 2.85
N MET A 182 4.88 4.21 3.10
CA MET A 182 4.43 5.46 2.49
C MET A 182 5.36 5.88 1.36
N LEU A 183 4.77 6.33 0.26
CA LEU A 183 5.47 6.87 -0.90
C LEU A 183 5.26 8.37 -0.98
N PHE A 184 6.35 9.14 -0.97
CA PHE A 184 6.38 10.60 -1.01
C PHE A 184 7.08 11.08 -2.28
N LYS A 185 6.59 12.15 -2.91
CA LYS A 185 7.43 12.90 -3.86
C LYS A 185 8.17 13.99 -3.10
N SER A 186 9.44 14.18 -3.45
CA SER A 186 10.29 15.23 -2.86
C SER A 186 9.74 16.64 -3.04
N GLU A 187 8.87 16.84 -4.02
CA GLU A 187 8.23 18.12 -4.35
C GLU A 187 7.04 18.45 -3.42
N ASP A 188 6.44 17.45 -2.77
CA ASP A 188 5.23 17.62 -1.95
C ASP A 188 5.54 18.09 -0.51
N PHE A 189 6.82 18.16 -0.14
CA PHE A 189 7.25 18.56 1.20
C PHE A 189 7.20 20.08 1.41
N GLY A 190 6.17 20.53 2.15
CA GLY A 190 6.01 21.93 2.57
C GLY A 190 4.84 22.67 1.90
N VAL A 191 3.99 21.96 1.17
CA VAL A 191 2.69 22.51 0.74
C VAL A 191 1.75 22.50 1.96
N PRO A 192 1.23 23.66 2.40
CA PRO A 192 0.20 23.71 3.43
C PRO A 192 -1.00 22.89 2.98
N ILE A 193 -1.49 22.04 3.89
CA ILE A 193 -2.65 21.19 3.65
C ILE A 193 -3.83 22.11 3.31
N PRO A 194 -4.39 22.09 2.08
CA PRO A 194 -5.72 22.63 1.91
C PRO A 194 -6.64 21.83 2.84
N PRO A 195 -7.51 22.48 3.62
CA PRO A 195 -8.48 21.76 4.46
C PRO A 195 -9.08 20.65 3.61
N ILE A 196 -9.10 19.41 4.14
CA ILE A 196 -9.87 18.33 3.53
C ILE A 196 -11.27 18.92 3.38
N GLU A 197 -11.65 19.28 2.15
CA GLU A 197 -13.02 19.71 1.91
C GLU A 197 -13.86 18.54 2.36
N PRO A 198 -14.77 18.74 3.35
CA PRO A 198 -15.69 17.69 3.73
C PRO A 198 -16.30 17.20 2.43
N GLN A 199 -16.05 15.93 2.09
CA GLN A 199 -16.76 15.36 0.96
C GLN A 199 -18.23 15.64 1.23
N PRO A 200 -18.97 16.25 0.28
CA PRO A 200 -20.37 16.52 0.48
C PRO A 200 -20.98 15.20 0.97
N PRO A 201 -21.81 15.24 2.04
CA PRO A 201 -22.46 14.04 2.54
C PRO A 201 -22.93 13.25 1.34
N VAL A 202 -22.56 11.97 1.24
CA VAL A 202 -23.08 11.09 0.19
C VAL A 202 -24.58 11.31 0.24
N GLU A 203 -25.10 12.01 -0.77
CA GLU A 203 -26.50 12.34 -0.83
C GLU A 203 -27.20 10.99 -0.71
N PRO A 204 -28.12 10.79 0.25
CA PRO A 204 -28.81 9.52 0.40
C PRO A 204 -29.29 9.18 -1.00
N GLN A 205 -28.75 8.10 -1.58
CA GLN A 205 -29.19 7.69 -2.90
C GLN A 205 -30.69 7.63 -2.79
N LYS A 206 -31.36 8.54 -3.50
CA LYS A 206 -32.80 8.51 -3.64
C LYS A 206 -33.07 7.07 -4.05
N PRO A 207 -33.82 6.28 -3.26
CA PRO A 207 -34.03 4.88 -3.59
C PRO A 207 -34.41 4.84 -5.06
N GLU A 208 -33.66 4.05 -5.83
CA GLU A 208 -34.01 3.82 -7.23
C GLU A 208 -35.52 3.56 -7.24
N PRO A 209 -36.28 4.25 -8.12
CA PRO A 209 -37.71 4.02 -8.20
C PRO A 209 -37.91 2.50 -8.30
N PRO A 210 -38.87 1.93 -7.56
CA PRO A 210 -39.10 0.50 -7.57
C PRO A 210 -39.10 0.04 -9.01
N VAL A 211 -38.26 -0.95 -9.33
CA VAL A 211 -38.29 -1.62 -10.63
C VAL A 211 -39.76 -1.92 -10.90
N GLU A 212 -40.31 -1.27 -11.92
CA GLU A 212 -41.69 -1.49 -12.35
C GLU A 212 -41.83 -3.00 -12.54
N PRO A 213 -42.78 -3.67 -11.86
CA PRO A 213 -42.85 -5.12 -11.90
C PRO A 213 -42.97 -5.53 -13.36
N GLU A 214 -41.95 -6.23 -13.87
CA GLU A 214 -42.02 -6.85 -15.19
C GLU A 214 -43.30 -7.67 -15.21
N THR A 215 -44.27 -7.24 -16.03
CA THR A 215 -45.49 -7.98 -16.29
C THR A 215 -45.10 -9.44 -16.53
N PRO A 216 -45.59 -10.40 -15.72
CA PRO A 216 -45.19 -11.79 -15.87
C PRO A 216 -45.46 -12.25 -17.30
N LYS A 217 -44.39 -12.59 -18.03
CA LYS A 217 -44.54 -13.40 -19.24
C LYS A 217 -45.18 -14.71 -18.79
N GLU A 218 -46.31 -15.03 -19.41
CA GLU A 218 -47.12 -16.21 -19.16
C GLU A 218 -46.22 -17.46 -19.00
N PRO A 219 -46.34 -18.21 -17.89
CA PRO A 219 -45.51 -19.39 -17.68
C PRO A 219 -45.89 -20.49 -18.68
N LEU A 220 -44.90 -20.96 -19.45
CA LEU A 220 -45.00 -22.26 -20.12
C LEU A 220 -45.24 -23.34 -19.05
N PRO A 221 -46.07 -24.36 -19.34
CA PRO A 221 -46.57 -25.29 -18.33
C PRO A 221 -45.44 -26.03 -17.62
N GLN A 222 -45.47 -25.98 -16.28
CA GLN A 222 -44.59 -26.74 -15.41
C GLN A 222 -44.96 -28.23 -15.41
N THR A 223 -43.96 -29.08 -15.50
CA THR A 223 -43.97 -30.40 -14.86
C THR A 223 -42.94 -30.40 -13.73
N GLY A 224 -43.42 -30.28 -12.49
CA GLY A 224 -42.93 -31.05 -11.35
C GLY A 224 -41.89 -30.44 -10.40
N VAL A 225 -42.36 -30.22 -9.16
CA VAL A 225 -41.67 -30.39 -7.85
C VAL A 225 -40.74 -29.24 -7.41
N GLU A 226 -41.20 -28.34 -6.51
CA GLU A 226 -40.92 -28.31 -5.03
C GLU A 226 -39.40 -28.39 -4.73
N ASP A 227 -38.71 -27.45 -4.08
CA ASP A 227 -39.05 -26.69 -2.88
C ASP A 227 -38.11 -25.48 -2.65
N ASN A 228 -38.48 -24.67 -1.66
CA ASN A 228 -38.15 -23.27 -1.41
C ASN A 228 -37.24 -23.11 -0.17
N ILE A 229 -36.06 -22.47 -0.26
CA ILE A 229 -35.38 -21.88 0.93
C ILE A 229 -34.64 -20.57 0.56
N GLY A 230 -35.30 -19.46 0.88
CA GLY A 230 -34.84 -18.42 1.81
C GLY A 230 -33.41 -17.87 1.70
N PHE A 231 -33.31 -16.64 1.21
CA PHE A 231 -32.17 -15.73 1.47
C PHE A 231 -32.01 -15.47 2.98
N ILE A 232 -30.83 -15.75 3.51
CA ILE A 232 -30.38 -15.28 4.82
C ILE A 232 -29.16 -14.37 4.61
N VAL A 233 -29.36 -13.09 4.93
CA VAL A 233 -28.29 -12.09 5.10
C VAL A 233 -27.76 -12.24 6.53
N ILE A 234 -26.50 -12.61 6.70
CA ILE A 234 -25.79 -12.50 7.98
C ILE A 234 -24.65 -11.49 7.81
N GLY A 235 -24.88 -10.30 8.36
CA GLY A 235 -23.80 -9.47 8.88
C GLY A 235 -23.54 -9.83 10.35
N LEU A 236 -22.37 -9.37 10.85
CA LEU A 236 -21.75 -9.64 12.16
C LEU A 236 -20.92 -10.93 12.14
N GLY A 237 -19.63 -10.92 12.51
CA GLY A 237 -19.12 -10.35 13.75
C GLY A 237 -19.14 -11.46 14.83
N ALA A 238 -17.96 -11.82 15.32
CA ALA A 238 -17.64 -12.84 16.34
C ALA A 238 -17.42 -14.30 15.85
N ILE A 239 -16.15 -14.70 15.72
CA ILE A 239 -15.73 -16.08 15.99
C ILE A 239 -15.03 -16.08 17.34
N LEU A 240 -15.81 -16.27 18.40
CA LEU A 240 -15.35 -16.91 19.62
C LEU A 240 -16.19 -18.16 19.78
N THR A 241 -15.54 -19.33 19.75
CA THR A 241 -15.73 -20.50 20.62
C THR A 241 -15.38 -21.78 19.84
N GLY A 242 -14.17 -22.27 20.02
CA GLY A 242 -13.69 -23.54 19.47
C GLY A 242 -12.72 -24.27 20.40
N ILE A 243 -12.93 -24.18 21.72
CA ILE A 243 -12.24 -25.02 22.71
C ILE A 243 -13.29 -25.58 23.67
N TYR A 244 -13.96 -26.67 23.26
CA TYR A 244 -14.38 -27.73 24.16
C TYR A 244 -14.92 -28.89 23.33
N LEU A 245 -14.15 -29.97 23.20
CA LEU A 245 -14.60 -31.36 23.05
C LEU A 245 -13.37 -32.21 22.68
N ASN A 246 -12.47 -32.43 23.65
CA ASN A 246 -11.59 -33.60 23.57
C ASN A 246 -11.04 -34.07 24.92
N ILE A 247 -11.90 -34.27 25.92
CA ILE A 247 -11.55 -35.11 27.09
C ILE A 247 -12.82 -35.82 27.60
N HIS A 248 -13.21 -36.94 26.98
CA HIS A 248 -13.81 -38.08 27.68
C HIS A 248 -14.02 -39.26 26.71
N LYS A 249 -12.92 -39.94 26.37
CA LYS A 249 -12.97 -41.36 25.96
C LYS A 249 -11.62 -42.03 26.16
N ARG A 250 -11.28 -42.28 27.42
CA ARG A 250 -10.34 -43.34 27.82
C ARG A 250 -10.83 -43.93 29.13
N GLU A 251 -11.85 -44.78 29.05
CA GLU A 251 -12.09 -45.94 29.92
C GLU A 251 -13.01 -46.91 29.17
N ALA A 252 -12.38 -47.79 28.39
CA ALA A 252 -12.82 -49.13 27.96
C ALA A 252 -11.72 -49.73 27.08
#